data_AF-A0A9E5GHY7-F1
#
_entry.id   AF-A0A9E5GHY7-F1
#
_cell.length_a   1.000
_cell.length_b   1.000
_cell.length_c   1.000
_cell.angle_alpha   90.00
_cell.angle_beta   90.00
_cell.angle_gamma   90.00
#
_symmetry.space_group_name_H-M   'P 1'
#
loop_
_entity.id
_entity.type
_entity.pdbx_description
1 polymer ?
#
loop_
_entity_poly.entity_id
_entity_poly.type
_entity_poly.pdbx_seq_one_letter_code
_entity_poly.pdbx_strand_id
1 'polypeptide(L)'
;ARTVKPDLAICFEGTPADYTFLPPYQQQTIVGKGPMLRIIDSKMITNPRFQRYAVDMAQKHNIPIQIGVRNGGATNASALHISAQGIPTIVIGIPVRYAHTHWGISSMDDVESSIALAKLLLRDLNKDIISSF
;
A
#
# COMPACT_ATOMS: atom_id res chain seq x y z
N ALA A 1 9.82 -17.57 16.87
CA ALA A 1 8.99 -16.90 15.83
C ALA A 1 7.65 -16.48 16.47
N ARG A 2 7.08 -15.31 16.10
CA ARG A 2 5.89 -14.65 16.73
C ARG A 2 6.13 -13.86 18.03
N THR A 3 7.26 -13.17 18.13
CA THR A 3 7.55 -12.28 19.29
C THR A 3 6.65 -11.05 19.32
N VAL A 4 6.18 -10.58 18.15
CA VAL A 4 5.26 -9.44 18.01
C VAL A 4 3.87 -9.96 17.65
N LYS A 5 2.86 -9.44 18.35
CA LYS A 5 1.43 -9.70 18.11
C LYS A 5 0.76 -8.37 17.71
N PRO A 6 0.88 -7.95 16.45
CA PRO A 6 0.40 -6.63 16.05
C PRO A 6 -1.12 -6.64 15.89
N ASP A 7 -1.77 -5.53 16.22
CA ASP A 7 -3.21 -5.33 16.01
C ASP A 7 -3.56 -5.08 14.53
N LEU A 8 -2.60 -4.55 13.76
CA LEU A 8 -2.66 -4.36 12.30
C LEU A 8 -1.26 -4.29 11.70
N ALA A 9 -1.15 -4.30 10.38
CA ALA A 9 0.10 -4.11 9.66
C ALA A 9 -0.04 -3.16 8.46
N ILE A 10 0.94 -2.27 8.30
CA ILE A 10 1.13 -1.44 7.10
C ILE A 10 2.45 -1.88 6.47
N CYS A 11 2.38 -2.47 5.28
CA CYS A 11 3.56 -2.92 4.56
C CYS A 11 3.97 -1.86 3.53
N PHE A 12 5.20 -1.38 3.62
CA PHE A 12 5.78 -0.54 2.57
C PHE A 12 6.46 -1.42 1.53
N GLU A 13 6.21 -1.14 0.26
CA GLU A 13 6.75 -1.92 -0.85
C GLU A 13 7.19 -1.01 -1.99
N GLY A 14 8.23 -1.42 -2.72
CA GLY A 14 8.50 -0.87 -4.04
C GLY A 14 7.54 -1.49 -5.04
N THR A 15 6.55 -0.75 -5.53
CA THR A 15 5.65 -1.28 -6.55
C THR A 15 6.15 -0.96 -7.96
N PRO A 16 6.09 -1.90 -8.91
CA PRO A 16 6.43 -1.59 -10.29
C PRO A 16 5.50 -0.51 -10.84
N ALA A 17 6.09 0.54 -11.41
CA ALA A 17 5.39 1.52 -12.19
C ALA A 17 5.16 0.97 -13.61
N ASP A 18 3.93 1.04 -14.11
CA ASP A 18 3.49 0.33 -15.31
C ASP A 18 3.25 1.24 -16.53
N TYR A 19 3.28 2.55 -16.33
CA TYR A 19 3.03 3.54 -17.38
C TYR A 19 4.07 3.60 -18.50
N THR A 20 5.24 3.00 -18.31
CA THR A 20 6.28 2.92 -19.35
C THR A 20 5.94 1.89 -20.43
N PHE A 21 5.15 0.86 -20.09
CA PHE A 21 4.96 -0.33 -20.93
C PHE A 21 3.49 -0.63 -21.23
N LEU A 22 2.56 -0.08 -20.44
CA LEU A 22 1.13 -0.31 -20.61
C LEU A 22 0.41 0.91 -21.19
N PRO A 23 -0.65 0.69 -22.00
CA PRO A 23 -1.49 1.78 -22.49
C PRO A 23 -2.22 2.47 -21.33
N PRO A 24 -2.59 3.77 -21.45
CA PRO A 24 -3.14 4.57 -20.35
C PRO A 24 -4.27 3.93 -19.54
N TYR A 25 -5.19 3.21 -20.20
CA TYR A 25 -6.33 2.56 -19.55
C TYR A 25 -5.97 1.33 -18.69
N GLN A 26 -4.73 0.83 -18.78
CA GLN A 26 -4.23 -0.28 -17.96
C GLN A 26 -3.23 0.17 -16.89
N GLN A 27 -2.87 1.44 -16.87
CA GLN A 27 -1.90 1.97 -15.92
C GLN A 27 -2.54 2.07 -14.54
N GLN A 28 -1.87 1.52 -13.53
CA GLN A 28 -2.34 1.54 -12.14
C GLN A 28 -1.31 2.18 -11.21
N THR A 29 -0.09 2.41 -11.67
CA THR A 29 0.97 2.98 -10.84
C THR A 29 1.91 3.81 -11.70
N ILE A 30 1.87 5.11 -11.46
CA ILE A 30 2.65 6.13 -12.14
C ILE A 30 3.56 6.81 -11.13
N VAL A 31 4.84 6.99 -11.48
CA VAL A 31 5.78 7.75 -10.64
C VAL A 31 5.39 9.22 -10.66
N GLY A 32 5.44 9.87 -9.49
CA GLY A 32 5.07 11.28 -9.29
C GLY A 32 3.56 11.52 -9.16
N LYS A 33 2.78 10.47 -8.87
CA LYS A 33 1.32 10.54 -8.68
C LYS A 33 0.87 10.04 -7.31
N GLY A 34 1.81 9.92 -6.36
CA GLY A 34 1.57 9.47 -5.00
C GLY A 34 1.67 7.95 -4.83
N PRO A 35 1.71 7.45 -3.58
CA PRO A 35 1.73 6.02 -3.30
C PRO A 35 0.55 5.29 -3.91
N MET A 36 0.80 4.06 -4.34
CA MET A 36 -0.25 3.13 -4.70
C MET A 36 -0.70 2.36 -3.47
N LEU A 37 -2.00 2.39 -3.20
CA LEU A 37 -2.64 1.51 -2.24
C LEU A 37 -3.09 0.24 -2.96
N ARG A 38 -2.48 -0.90 -2.60
CA ARG A 38 -2.80 -2.19 -3.22
C ARG A 38 -4.11 -2.70 -2.66
N ILE A 39 -5.04 -3.12 -3.52
CA ILE A 39 -6.28 -3.79 -3.11
C ILE A 39 -6.11 -5.31 -3.20
N ILE A 40 -5.55 -5.77 -4.33
CA ILE A 40 -5.39 -7.19 -4.66
C ILE A 40 -4.02 -7.41 -5.29
N ASP A 41 -3.36 -8.51 -4.91
CA ASP A 41 -2.28 -9.15 -5.64
C ASP A 41 -2.50 -10.68 -5.73
N SER A 42 -1.55 -11.43 -6.28
CA SER A 42 -1.70 -12.88 -6.49
C SER A 42 -1.79 -13.71 -5.20
N LYS A 43 -1.48 -13.13 -4.05
CA LYS A 43 -1.41 -13.81 -2.75
C LYS A 43 -2.20 -13.13 -1.64
N MET A 44 -2.80 -11.97 -1.91
CA MET A 44 -3.48 -11.20 -0.87
C MET A 44 -4.59 -10.33 -1.46
N ILE A 45 -5.73 -10.34 -0.76
CA ILE A 45 -6.72 -9.27 -0.81
C ILE A 45 -6.54 -8.48 0.50
N THR A 46 -6.31 -7.17 0.41
CA THR A 46 -6.13 -6.33 1.61
C THR A 46 -7.39 -6.28 2.44
N ASN A 47 -7.27 -6.09 3.76
CA ASN A 47 -8.44 -5.91 4.61
C ASN A 47 -9.29 -4.74 4.07
N PRO A 48 -10.54 -4.98 3.65
CA PRO A 48 -11.31 -3.99 2.88
C PRO A 48 -11.71 -2.77 3.71
N ARG A 49 -11.91 -2.93 5.02
CA ARG A 49 -12.28 -1.83 5.92
C ARG A 49 -11.09 -0.94 6.21
N PHE A 50 -9.93 -1.53 6.52
CA PHE A 50 -8.70 -0.78 6.73
C PHE A 50 -8.23 -0.08 5.44
N GLN A 51 -8.36 -0.75 4.30
CA GLN A 51 -8.04 -0.18 2.99
C GLN A 51 -8.96 1.02 2.66
N ARG A 52 -10.27 0.90 2.92
CA ARG A 52 -11.23 1.99 2.75
C ARG A 52 -10.87 3.17 3.63
N TYR A 53 -10.61 2.91 4.89
CA TYR A 53 -10.18 3.91 5.86
C TYR A 53 -8.92 4.66 5.39
N ALA A 54 -7.92 3.95 4.85
CA ALA A 54 -6.71 4.57 4.32
C ALA A 54 -6.98 5.48 3.10
N VAL A 55 -7.86 5.04 2.18
CA VAL A 55 -8.28 5.82 1.01
C VAL A 55 -9.04 7.08 1.45
N ASP A 56 -9.99 6.95 2.37
CA ASP A 56 -10.83 8.04 2.84
C ASP A 56 -9.99 9.10 3.59
N MET A 57 -9.02 8.66 4.41
CA MET A 57 -8.08 9.55 5.09
C MET A 57 -7.17 10.29 4.10
N ALA A 58 -6.66 9.62 3.07
CA ALA A 58 -5.88 10.26 2.02
C ALA A 58 -6.70 11.35 1.30
N GLN A 59 -7.95 11.03 0.92
CA GLN A 59 -8.85 11.98 0.25
C GLN A 59 -9.19 13.18 1.14
N LYS A 60 -9.58 12.94 2.39
CA LYS A 60 -9.92 13.98 3.38
C LYS A 60 -8.78 14.98 3.60
N HIS A 61 -7.53 14.52 3.51
CA HIS A 61 -6.34 15.32 3.74
C HIS A 61 -5.61 15.72 2.45
N ASN A 62 -6.20 15.50 1.28
CA ASN A 62 -5.63 15.83 -0.04
C ASN A 62 -4.24 15.22 -0.28
N ILE A 63 -3.99 14.03 0.25
CA ILE A 63 -2.76 13.28 -0.03
C ILE A 63 -2.97 12.51 -1.34
N PRO A 64 -2.15 12.74 -2.38
CA PRO A 64 -2.30 12.04 -3.64
C PRO A 64 -2.04 10.55 -3.45
N ILE A 65 -2.93 9.72 -3.95
CA ILE A 65 -2.81 8.27 -3.93
C ILE A 65 -3.30 7.68 -5.25
N GLN A 66 -2.85 6.45 -5.51
CA GLN A 66 -3.28 5.63 -6.63
C GLN A 66 -3.84 4.31 -6.12
N ILE A 67 -4.65 3.62 -6.92
CA ILE A 67 -5.22 2.31 -6.57
C ILE A 67 -4.65 1.24 -7.48
N GLY A 68 -4.15 0.15 -6.88
CA GLY A 68 -3.61 -0.99 -7.62
C GLY A 68 -4.40 -2.28 -7.40
N VAL A 69 -4.83 -2.91 -8.50
CA VAL A 69 -5.48 -4.22 -8.55
C VAL A 69 -4.67 -5.12 -9.50
N ARG A 70 -3.90 -6.04 -8.92
CA ARG A 70 -2.84 -6.73 -9.65
C ARG A 70 -3.15 -8.22 -9.75
N ASN A 71 -3.02 -8.75 -10.97
CA ASN A 71 -3.20 -10.18 -11.22
C ASN A 71 -1.92 -11.00 -10.94
N GLY A 72 -0.77 -10.33 -10.79
CA GLY A 72 0.53 -10.97 -10.62
C GLY A 72 1.43 -10.21 -9.64
N GLY A 73 2.51 -10.88 -9.23
CA GLY A 73 3.36 -10.42 -8.13
C GLY A 73 2.69 -10.62 -6.77
N ALA A 74 3.50 -10.52 -5.72
CA ALA A 74 3.07 -10.59 -4.33
C ALA A 74 3.91 -9.61 -3.51
N THR A 75 3.47 -9.35 -2.29
CA THR A 75 4.14 -8.45 -1.35
C THR A 75 4.49 -9.18 -0.06
N ASN A 76 5.32 -8.59 0.79
CA ASN A 76 5.61 -9.15 2.11
C ASN A 76 4.36 -9.21 3.00
N ALA A 77 3.32 -8.42 2.69
CA ALA A 77 2.02 -8.48 3.33
C ALA A 77 1.31 -9.83 3.15
N SER A 78 1.65 -10.60 2.11
CA SER A 78 1.08 -11.93 1.86
C SER A 78 1.27 -12.89 3.04
N ALA A 79 2.41 -12.83 3.73
CA ALA A 79 2.64 -13.64 4.93
C ALA A 79 1.99 -13.05 6.19
N LEU A 80 1.80 -11.72 6.25
CA LEU A 80 1.27 -11.02 7.40
C LEU A 80 -0.25 -11.21 7.55
N HIS A 81 -1.01 -11.02 6.47
CA HIS A 81 -2.47 -11.02 6.54
C HIS A 81 -3.07 -12.38 6.93
N ILE A 82 -2.36 -13.49 6.68
CA ILE A 82 -2.75 -14.85 7.10
C ILE A 82 -2.14 -15.28 8.43
N SER A 83 -1.29 -14.45 9.03
CA SER A 83 -0.67 -14.77 10.31
C SER A 83 -1.62 -14.54 11.48
N ALA A 84 -1.34 -15.21 12.60
CA ALA A 84 -2.17 -15.20 13.82
C ALA A 84 -3.63 -15.54 13.52
N GLN A 85 -4.57 -14.64 13.85
CA GLN A 85 -6.01 -14.80 13.58
C GLN A 85 -6.47 -14.00 12.36
N GLY A 86 -5.52 -13.61 11.49
CA GLY A 86 -5.76 -12.71 10.38
C GLY A 86 -5.48 -11.27 10.78
N ILE A 87 -4.25 -10.81 10.56
CA ILE A 87 -3.86 -9.43 10.89
C ILE A 87 -4.44 -8.49 9.82
N PRO A 88 -5.26 -7.48 10.17
CA PRO A 88 -5.68 -6.44 9.23
C PRO A 88 -4.46 -5.79 8.59
N THR A 89 -4.28 -5.98 7.28
CA THR A 89 -3.04 -5.58 6.59
C THR A 89 -3.37 -4.81 5.32
N ILE A 90 -2.65 -3.70 5.11
CA ILE A 90 -2.65 -2.91 3.86
C ILE A 90 -1.22 -2.76 3.33
N VAL A 91 -1.11 -2.37 2.06
CA VAL A 91 0.18 -2.08 1.41
C VAL A 91 0.19 -0.65 0.91
N ILE A 92 1.19 0.12 1.34
CA ILE A 92 1.54 1.43 0.78
C ILE A 92 2.74 1.23 -0.15
N GLY A 93 2.48 1.15 -1.44
CA GLY A 93 3.52 0.94 -2.44
C GLY A 93 4.05 2.26 -3.00
N ILE A 94 5.36 2.47 -2.91
CA ILE A 94 6.05 3.58 -3.56
C ILE A 94 6.28 3.18 -5.03
N PRO A 95 5.81 3.96 -6.02
CA PRO A 95 6.10 3.72 -7.44
C PRO A 95 7.60 3.64 -7.74
N VAL A 96 8.03 2.54 -8.38
CA VAL A 96 9.40 2.31 -8.81
C VAL A 96 9.41 1.89 -10.28
N ARG A 97 10.09 2.63 -11.14
CA ARG A 97 10.45 2.15 -12.49
C ARG A 97 11.64 1.19 -12.40
N TYR A 98 11.64 0.19 -13.27
CA TYR A 98 12.71 -0.82 -13.38
C TYR A 98 12.96 -1.58 -12.06
N ALA A 99 11.88 -1.86 -11.33
CA ALA A 99 11.93 -2.72 -10.15
C ALA A 99 12.60 -4.07 -10.48
N HIS A 100 13.45 -4.56 -9.58
CA HIS A 100 14.30 -5.76 -9.74
C HIS A 100 15.44 -5.68 -10.76
N THR A 101 15.74 -4.49 -11.30
CA THR A 101 17.00 -4.26 -12.03
C THR A 101 18.08 -3.69 -11.12
N HIS A 102 19.28 -3.45 -11.64
CA HIS A 102 20.39 -2.82 -10.91
C HIS A 102 20.07 -1.40 -10.42
N TRP A 103 19.14 -0.69 -11.07
CA TRP A 103 18.76 0.69 -10.74
C TRP A 103 17.24 0.85 -10.75
N GLY A 104 16.65 1.10 -9.58
CA GLY A 104 15.25 1.53 -9.47
C GLY A 104 15.14 3.06 -9.48
N ILE A 105 14.07 3.59 -10.09
CA ILE A 105 13.82 5.04 -10.12
C ILE A 105 12.44 5.34 -9.52
N SER A 106 12.41 6.24 -8.54
CA SER A 106 11.19 6.71 -7.85
C SER A 106 11.20 8.24 -7.74
N SER A 107 10.03 8.82 -7.51
CA SER A 107 9.92 10.25 -7.17
C SER A 107 10.06 10.45 -5.67
N MET A 108 10.76 11.51 -5.26
CA MET A 108 10.81 11.90 -3.85
C MET A 108 9.42 12.31 -3.35
N ASP A 109 8.60 12.94 -4.21
CA ASP A 109 7.23 13.32 -3.86
C ASP A 109 6.36 12.10 -3.51
N ASP A 110 6.59 10.95 -4.17
CA ASP A 110 5.87 9.71 -3.86
C ASP A 110 6.28 9.17 -2.49
N VAL A 111 7.58 9.26 -2.15
CA VAL A 111 8.12 8.87 -0.84
C VAL A 111 7.53 9.76 0.26
N GLU A 112 7.56 11.07 0.06
CA GLU A 112 7.01 12.03 1.02
C GLU A 112 5.51 11.85 1.23
N SER A 113 4.75 11.63 0.15
CA SER A 113 3.31 11.34 0.22
C SER A 113 3.03 10.01 0.95
N SER A 114 3.89 8.99 0.76
CA SER A 114 3.81 7.71 1.48
C SER A 114 4.02 7.89 2.98
N ILE A 115 5.03 8.68 3.36
CA ILE A 115 5.33 9.01 4.75
C ILE A 115 4.20 9.83 5.36
N ALA A 116 3.66 10.81 4.62
CA ALA A 116 2.56 11.65 5.06
C ALA A 116 1.30 10.81 5.34
N LEU A 117 0.94 9.90 4.42
CA LEU A 117 -0.19 9.00 4.60
C LEU A 117 0.01 8.10 5.82
N ALA A 118 1.16 7.45 5.95
CA ALA A 118 1.40 6.57 7.09
C ALA A 118 1.41 7.31 8.43
N LYS A 119 2.02 8.50 8.50
CA LYS A 119 1.96 9.35 9.70
C LYS A 119 0.53 9.74 10.04
N LEU A 120 -0.28 10.08 9.04
CA LEU A 120 -1.68 10.41 9.23
C LEU A 120 -2.46 9.24 9.82
N LEU A 121 -2.34 8.05 9.21
CA LEU A 121 -3.00 6.84 9.70
C LEU A 121 -2.56 6.52 11.13
N LEU A 122 -1.25 6.48 11.39
CA LEU A 122 -0.73 6.15 12.72
C LEU A 122 -1.16 7.13 13.82
N ARG A 123 -1.41 8.40 13.47
CA ARG A 123 -1.90 9.41 14.42
C ARG A 123 -3.39 9.31 14.69
N ASP A 124 -4.19 8.88 13.71
CA ASP A 124 -5.65 8.80 13.84
C ASP A 124 -6.10 7.44 14.39
N LEU A 125 -5.37 6.37 14.10
CA LEU A 125 -5.66 5.01 14.57
C LEU A 125 -5.68 4.94 16.10
N ASN A 126 -6.73 4.32 16.61
CA ASN A 126 -6.92 3.98 18.02
C ASN A 126 -7.59 2.60 18.14
N LYS A 127 -7.73 2.10 19.38
CA LYS A 127 -8.26 0.75 19.62
C LYS A 127 -9.66 0.54 19.04
N ASP A 128 -10.53 1.54 19.12
CA ASP A 128 -11.91 1.43 18.65
C ASP A 128 -11.96 1.34 17.13
N ILE A 129 -11.20 2.20 16.44
CA ILE A 129 -11.07 2.16 14.98
C ILE A 129 -10.51 0.82 14.53
N ILE A 130 -9.44 0.34 15.16
CA ILE A 130 -8.80 -0.93 14.78
C ILE A 130 -9.76 -2.12 14.97
N SER A 131 -10.54 -2.12 16.05
CA SER A 131 -11.54 -3.18 16.31
C SER A 131 -12.67 -3.23 15.29
N SER A 132 -12.87 -2.15 14.52
CA SER A 132 -13.87 -2.08 13.46
C SER A 132 -13.42 -2.70 12.13
N PHE A 133 -12.14 -3.03 11.98
CA PHE A 133 -11.59 -3.57 10.74
C PHE A 133 -11.94 -5.05 10.48
#